data_AF-A0A6J4T720-F1
#
_entry.id   AF-A0A6J4T720-F1
#
_cell.length_a   1.000
_cell.length_b   1.000
_cell.length_c   1.000
_cell.angle_alpha   90.00
_cell.angle_beta   90.00
_cell.angle_gamma   90.00
#
_symmetry.space_group_name_H-M   'P 1'
#
loop_
_entity.id
_entity.type
_entity.pdbx_description
1 polymer ?
#
loop_
_entity_poly.entity_id
_entity_poly.type
_entity_poly.pdbx_seq_one_letter_code
_entity_poly.pdbx_strand_id
1 'polypeptide(L)'
;MGLNGNWDRRISRRAFIGMGGMGAAALALGGGASAAEAGYGRLRPDPRGVVELPQGFRYRVISREGTKLSNGAPVPSDHDGMAAFKGPRRGTTLLVRNHELSANDGTSGDNEPVEGSNPYDPNQIGGTTGIVVNNRTREAVDDFVTSSGQTTNCAGGATPWGTWLTCEETKEPEHGFVFEVDPRNPENELSRTPIREMGRFSHEAVDIDPDTGICYLTEDDPTGVSNSGDPTLPESGASFLYRL
;
A
#
# COMPACT_ATOMS: atom_id res chain seq x y z
N MET A 1 -35.29 -10.86 34.36
CA MET A 1 -34.17 -11.78 34.02
C MET A 1 -33.13 -10.95 33.29
N GLY A 2 -32.11 -10.48 34.02
CA GLY A 2 -31.00 -9.74 33.42
C GLY A 2 -29.94 -10.72 32.92
N LEU A 3 -29.57 -10.60 31.64
CA LEU A 3 -28.44 -11.32 31.07
C LEU A 3 -27.19 -10.47 31.23
N ASN A 4 -26.38 -10.80 32.25
CA ASN A 4 -25.01 -10.34 32.38
C ASN A 4 -24.16 -11.00 31.29
N GLY A 5 -23.93 -10.28 30.19
CA GLY A 5 -22.93 -10.62 29.18
C GLY A 5 -21.60 -9.97 29.54
N ASN A 6 -20.55 -10.76 29.62
CA ASN A 6 -19.20 -10.39 30.01
C ASN A 6 -18.51 -9.55 28.90
N TRP A 7 -18.83 -8.26 28.80
CA TRP A 7 -18.35 -7.35 27.75
C TRP A 7 -17.05 -6.61 28.10
N ASP A 8 -16.30 -7.06 29.10
CA ASP A 8 -15.09 -6.37 29.56
C ASP A 8 -13.79 -7.17 29.33
N ARG A 9 -13.63 -7.67 28.11
CA ARG A 9 -12.31 -8.03 27.57
C ARG A 9 -11.88 -7.04 26.51
N ARG A 10 -11.66 -5.80 26.94
CA ARG A 10 -10.91 -4.81 26.16
C ARG A 10 -9.47 -5.32 26.01
N ILE A 11 -9.08 -5.74 24.81
CA ILE A 11 -7.65 -5.87 24.48
C ILE A 11 -7.08 -4.46 24.57
N SER A 12 -6.38 -4.14 25.67
CA SER A 12 -5.77 -2.82 25.81
C SER A 12 -4.75 -2.61 24.69
N ARG A 13 -4.48 -1.35 24.30
CA ARG A 13 -3.43 -0.98 23.33
C ARG A 13 -2.06 -1.61 23.63
N ARG A 14 -1.77 -1.94 24.91
CA ARG A 14 -0.56 -2.69 25.33
C ARG A 14 -0.61 -4.19 25.01
N ALA A 15 -1.79 -4.80 24.94
CA ALA A 15 -1.97 -6.19 24.58
C ALA A 15 -1.92 -6.45 23.06
N PHE A 16 -2.25 -5.45 22.23
CA PHE A 16 -2.11 -5.53 20.77
C PHE A 16 -0.62 -5.48 20.34
N ILE A 17 0.18 -4.59 20.95
CA ILE A 17 1.65 -4.57 20.78
C ILE A 17 2.29 -5.86 21.35
N GLY A 18 1.67 -6.50 22.34
CA GLY A 18 2.09 -7.79 22.87
C GLY A 18 1.90 -8.99 21.92
N MET A 19 1.00 -8.91 20.93
CA MET A 19 0.74 -10.04 20.02
C MET A 19 1.65 -10.04 18.77
N GLY A 20 2.26 -8.89 18.44
CA GLY A 20 3.37 -8.79 17.48
C GLY A 20 4.77 -8.84 18.12
N GLY A 21 4.85 -8.86 19.45
CA GLY A 21 6.10 -8.74 20.23
C GLY A 21 6.37 -9.88 21.23
N MET A 22 5.65 -11.00 21.16
CA MET A 22 5.93 -12.17 22.01
C MET A 22 7.06 -13.05 21.45
N GLY A 23 8.26 -12.47 21.42
CA GLY A 23 9.52 -13.20 21.21
C GLY A 23 10.65 -12.82 22.16
N ALA A 24 10.59 -11.68 22.87
CA ALA A 24 11.72 -11.24 23.67
C ALA A 24 11.27 -10.51 24.95
N ALA A 25 11.13 -11.26 26.04
CA ALA A 25 11.61 -10.88 27.38
C ALA A 25 11.01 -11.83 28.43
N ALA A 26 11.65 -12.97 28.65
CA ALA A 26 11.52 -13.75 29.88
C ALA A 26 12.92 -13.99 30.47
N LEU A 27 13.15 -13.32 31.61
CA LEU A 27 14.21 -13.40 32.61
C LEU A 27 15.14 -14.63 32.62
N ALA A 28 16.44 -14.39 32.87
CA ALA A 28 17.20 -15.12 33.91
C ALA A 28 18.50 -14.38 34.29
N LEU A 29 18.55 -13.87 35.53
CA LEU A 29 19.80 -13.71 36.26
C LEU A 29 20.30 -15.12 36.62
N GLY A 30 21.49 -15.48 36.13
CA GLY A 30 22.26 -16.64 36.58
C GLY A 30 22.10 -17.91 35.74
N GLY A 31 23.23 -18.35 35.18
CA GLY A 31 23.37 -19.64 34.48
C GLY A 31 23.46 -19.50 32.96
N GLY A 32 24.61 -19.88 32.39
CA GLY A 32 24.87 -19.79 30.96
C GLY A 32 23.90 -20.61 30.12
N ALA A 33 22.87 -19.94 29.61
CA ALA A 33 22.17 -20.32 28.40
C ALA A 33 22.59 -19.30 27.34
N SER A 34 23.14 -19.78 26.22
CA SER A 34 23.24 -18.98 25.00
C SER A 34 21.87 -18.36 24.75
N ALA A 35 21.77 -17.04 24.86
CA ALA A 35 20.58 -16.33 24.44
C ALA A 35 20.26 -16.81 23.03
N ALA A 36 19.13 -17.49 22.84
CA ALA A 36 18.62 -17.70 21.49
C ALA A 36 18.54 -16.30 20.88
N GLU A 37 19.18 -16.08 19.72
CA GLU A 37 19.07 -14.80 19.02
C GLU A 37 17.57 -14.51 18.85
N ALA A 38 17.08 -13.46 19.51
CA ALA A 38 15.69 -13.05 19.34
C ALA A 38 15.47 -12.68 17.87
N GLY A 39 14.40 -13.21 17.26
CA GLY A 39 14.12 -13.04 15.83
C GLY A 39 14.56 -14.24 14.98
N TYR A 40 14.77 -14.01 13.68
CA TYR A 40 15.04 -15.06 12.70
C TYR A 40 16.53 -15.43 12.56
N GLY A 41 17.39 -14.93 13.44
CA GLY A 41 18.84 -15.09 13.39
C GLY A 41 19.54 -14.08 12.48
N ARG A 42 20.88 -14.11 12.45
CA ARG A 42 21.71 -13.19 11.65
C ARG A 42 21.38 -13.21 10.16
N LEU A 43 21.38 -12.01 9.56
CA LEU A 43 21.34 -11.84 8.11
C LEU A 43 22.61 -12.41 7.48
N ARG A 44 22.44 -13.00 6.29
CA ARG A 44 23.55 -13.52 5.48
C ARG A 44 23.79 -12.58 4.30
N PRO A 45 25.07 -12.27 4.00
CA PRO A 45 25.41 -11.52 2.80
C PRO A 45 24.79 -12.15 1.57
N ASP A 46 24.11 -11.35 0.77
CA ASP A 46 23.54 -11.76 -0.51
C ASP A 46 24.57 -11.57 -1.62
N PRO A 47 25.02 -12.63 -2.31
CA PRO A 47 25.97 -12.50 -3.42
C PRO A 47 25.49 -11.60 -4.55
N ARG A 48 24.17 -11.38 -4.67
CA ARG A 48 23.57 -10.48 -5.66
C ARG A 48 23.39 -9.05 -5.16
N GLY A 49 23.64 -8.79 -3.88
CA GLY A 49 23.52 -7.47 -3.26
C GLY A 49 22.11 -6.87 -3.28
N VAL A 50 21.05 -7.69 -3.31
CA VAL A 50 19.66 -7.20 -3.37
C VAL A 50 19.05 -7.12 -1.97
N VAL A 51 19.04 -8.24 -1.23
CA VAL A 51 18.51 -8.29 0.13
C VAL A 51 19.20 -9.39 0.93
N GLU A 52 19.78 -8.99 2.07
CA GLU A 52 20.34 -9.94 3.03
C GLU A 52 19.22 -10.55 3.87
N LEU A 53 19.20 -11.88 3.96
CA LEU A 53 18.13 -12.61 4.65
C LEU A 53 18.72 -13.60 5.67
N PRO A 54 17.96 -13.95 6.73
CA PRO A 54 18.36 -14.98 7.66
C PRO A 54 18.46 -16.37 7.01
N GLN A 55 19.17 -17.28 7.68
CA GLN A 55 19.28 -18.69 7.25
C GLN A 55 17.88 -19.30 7.02
N GLY A 56 17.67 -19.91 5.85
CA GLY A 56 16.41 -20.59 5.49
C GLY A 56 15.41 -19.72 4.72
N PHE A 57 15.57 -18.39 4.75
CA PHE A 57 14.78 -17.46 3.95
C PHE A 57 15.33 -17.33 2.53
N ARG A 58 14.46 -17.02 1.58
CA ARG A 58 14.80 -16.85 0.16
C ARG A 58 13.90 -15.77 -0.44
N TYR A 59 14.42 -15.07 -1.43
CA TYR A 59 13.64 -14.12 -2.22
C TYR A 59 13.71 -14.44 -3.72
N ARG A 60 12.78 -13.86 -4.46
CA ARG A 60 12.77 -13.82 -5.93
C ARG A 60 12.41 -12.41 -6.33
N VAL A 61 13.21 -11.82 -7.21
CA VAL A 61 12.84 -10.55 -7.87
C VAL A 61 11.78 -10.89 -8.92
N ILE A 62 10.62 -10.25 -8.80
CA ILE A 62 9.46 -10.46 -9.67
C ILE A 62 9.26 -9.34 -10.69
N SER A 63 9.78 -8.14 -10.42
CA SER A 63 9.72 -6.96 -11.30
C SER A 63 10.91 -6.05 -10.99
N ARG A 64 11.36 -5.28 -11.98
CA ARG A 64 12.43 -4.28 -11.87
C ARG A 64 12.07 -3.07 -12.73
N GLU A 65 12.23 -1.87 -12.19
CA GLU A 65 12.14 -0.61 -12.93
C GLU A 65 12.91 -0.66 -14.26
N GLY A 66 12.37 -0.01 -15.29
CA GLY A 66 12.99 0.14 -16.61
C GLY A 66 13.07 -1.15 -17.43
N THR A 67 12.73 -2.32 -16.86
CA THR A 67 12.42 -3.51 -17.66
C THR A 67 11.07 -3.34 -18.35
N LYS A 68 10.68 -4.26 -19.23
CA LYS A 68 9.44 -4.09 -20.02
C LYS A 68 8.25 -4.75 -19.34
N LEU A 69 7.16 -3.99 -19.22
CA LEU A 69 5.82 -4.52 -19.07
C LEU A 69 5.41 -5.31 -20.33
N SER A 70 4.33 -6.07 -20.22
CA SER A 70 3.80 -6.93 -21.28
C SER A 70 3.32 -6.14 -22.50
N ASN A 71 2.91 -4.87 -22.31
CA ASN A 71 2.56 -3.95 -23.40
C ASN A 71 3.80 -3.30 -24.07
N GLY A 72 5.00 -3.54 -23.53
CA GLY A 72 6.26 -3.00 -24.04
C GLY A 72 6.72 -1.69 -23.41
N ALA A 73 5.86 -1.02 -22.63
CA ALA A 73 6.21 0.15 -21.83
C ALA A 73 7.23 -0.22 -20.73
N PRO A 74 8.02 0.73 -20.24
CA PRO A 74 8.89 0.49 -19.10
C PRO A 74 8.06 0.16 -17.84
N VAL A 75 8.60 -0.70 -16.97
CA VAL A 75 8.10 -0.83 -15.60
C VAL A 75 8.36 0.50 -14.91
N PRO A 76 7.31 1.18 -14.41
CA PRO A 76 7.47 2.51 -13.85
C PRO A 76 8.36 2.49 -12.60
N SER A 77 9.01 3.60 -12.31
CA SER A 77 9.94 3.75 -11.17
C SER A 77 9.20 3.89 -9.84
N ASP A 78 9.95 4.09 -8.77
CA ASP A 78 9.48 4.40 -7.41
C ASP A 78 8.34 3.52 -6.88
N HIS A 79 8.62 2.20 -6.86
CA HIS A 79 7.70 1.21 -6.34
C HIS A 79 7.39 1.41 -4.85
N ASP A 80 6.12 1.58 -4.51
CA ASP A 80 5.70 1.73 -3.12
C ASP A 80 4.57 0.77 -2.72
N GLY A 81 3.51 1.25 -2.06
CA GLY A 81 2.51 0.45 -1.39
C GLY A 81 1.85 -0.56 -2.31
N MET A 82 1.59 -1.75 -1.77
CA MET A 82 0.99 -2.82 -2.55
C MET A 82 0.10 -3.76 -1.73
N ALA A 83 -0.85 -4.38 -2.41
CA ALA A 83 -1.67 -5.45 -1.87
C ALA A 83 -1.68 -6.68 -2.77
N ALA A 84 -1.91 -7.84 -2.15
CA ALA A 84 -2.03 -9.12 -2.84
C ALA A 84 -3.48 -9.60 -2.89
N PHE A 85 -3.94 -9.89 -4.10
CA PHE A 85 -5.27 -10.39 -4.40
C PHE A 85 -5.19 -11.78 -5.03
N LYS A 86 -6.34 -12.46 -5.09
CA LYS A 86 -6.47 -13.70 -5.85
C LYS A 86 -6.20 -13.42 -7.33
N GLY A 87 -5.25 -14.14 -7.92
CA GLY A 87 -4.91 -13.96 -9.33
C GLY A 87 -6.01 -14.43 -10.29
N PRO A 88 -5.98 -13.97 -11.56
CA PRO A 88 -7.00 -14.26 -12.56
C PRO A 88 -7.02 -15.74 -13.01
N ARG A 89 -5.95 -16.49 -12.73
CA ARG A 89 -5.81 -17.91 -13.07
C ARG A 89 -5.65 -18.73 -11.79
N ARG A 90 -6.05 -20.00 -11.81
CA ARG A 90 -5.83 -20.88 -10.64
C ARG A 90 -4.33 -20.98 -10.33
N GLY A 91 -3.99 -20.79 -9.05
CA GLY A 91 -2.61 -20.88 -8.59
C GLY A 91 -1.76 -19.65 -8.90
N THR A 92 -2.38 -18.50 -9.18
CA THR A 92 -1.70 -17.21 -9.26
C THR A 92 -2.17 -16.24 -8.19
N THR A 93 -1.31 -15.27 -7.89
CA THR A 93 -1.56 -14.11 -7.03
C THR A 93 -1.43 -12.86 -7.90
N LEU A 94 -2.30 -11.87 -7.71
CA LEU A 94 -2.20 -10.57 -8.37
C LEU A 94 -1.73 -9.56 -7.33
N LEU A 95 -0.60 -8.91 -7.58
CA LEU A 95 -0.16 -7.76 -6.81
C LEU A 95 -0.64 -6.50 -7.51
N VAL A 96 -1.20 -5.54 -6.76
CA VAL A 96 -1.42 -4.17 -7.24
C VAL A 96 -0.45 -3.30 -6.48
N ARG A 97 0.36 -2.50 -7.18
CA ARG A 97 1.50 -1.77 -6.64
C ARG A 97 1.46 -0.32 -7.11
N ASN A 98 1.67 0.59 -6.18
CA ASN A 98 1.81 2.01 -6.43
C ASN A 98 3.16 2.39 -7.02
N HIS A 99 3.18 3.57 -7.63
CA HIS A 99 4.36 4.25 -8.13
C HIS A 99 4.32 5.69 -7.64
N GLU A 100 5.19 6.04 -6.69
CA GLU A 100 5.20 7.31 -5.93
C GLU A 100 5.74 8.51 -6.75
N LEU A 101 5.43 8.54 -8.03
CA LEU A 101 6.02 9.47 -8.98
C LEU A 101 5.31 10.82 -8.97
N SER A 102 6.06 11.91 -9.09
CA SER A 102 5.55 13.27 -9.21
C SER A 102 6.20 14.02 -10.36
N ALA A 103 5.38 14.56 -11.27
CA ALA A 103 5.90 15.39 -12.36
C ALA A 103 6.59 16.69 -11.89
N ASN A 104 6.43 17.05 -10.61
CA ASN A 104 6.78 18.36 -10.06
C ASN A 104 7.79 18.32 -8.89
N ASP A 105 8.17 17.14 -8.38
CA ASP A 105 9.02 17.05 -7.17
C ASP A 105 10.52 17.30 -7.45
N GLY A 106 10.92 17.26 -8.73
CA GLY A 106 12.30 17.45 -9.17
C GLY A 106 13.28 16.40 -8.64
N THR A 107 12.78 15.25 -8.16
CA THR A 107 13.62 14.16 -7.66
C THR A 107 14.25 13.42 -8.83
N SER A 108 15.48 12.95 -8.64
CA SER A 108 16.26 12.27 -9.69
C SER A 108 15.89 10.79 -9.88
N GLY A 109 14.68 10.39 -9.47
CA GLY A 109 14.19 9.00 -9.44
C GLY A 109 13.09 8.70 -10.45
N ASP A 110 12.40 9.72 -10.95
CA ASP A 110 11.19 9.59 -11.79
C ASP A 110 11.53 9.36 -13.26
N ASN A 111 12.24 8.27 -13.52
CA ASN A 111 12.77 7.96 -14.84
C ASN A 111 11.72 7.34 -15.76
N GLU A 112 10.76 6.59 -15.19
CA GLU A 112 9.82 5.79 -15.96
C GLU A 112 8.37 6.02 -15.47
N PRO A 113 7.52 6.71 -16.26
CA PRO A 113 6.16 7.06 -15.85
C PRO A 113 5.20 5.87 -15.94
N VAL A 114 4.05 5.95 -15.27
CA VAL A 114 2.93 5.04 -15.47
C VAL A 114 2.20 5.38 -16.77
N GLU A 115 2.57 4.73 -17.87
CA GLU A 115 1.95 4.93 -19.19
C GLU A 115 0.62 4.19 -19.34
N GLY A 116 -0.46 4.81 -18.86
CA GLY A 116 -1.82 4.29 -19.00
C GLY A 116 -2.63 4.87 -20.16
N SER A 117 -3.69 4.18 -20.53
CA SER A 117 -4.63 4.52 -21.61
C SER A 117 -5.79 5.42 -21.18
N ASN A 118 -6.10 5.51 -19.88
CA ASN A 118 -7.23 6.28 -19.35
C ASN A 118 -6.87 7.06 -18.06
N PRO A 119 -5.97 8.06 -18.15
CA PRO A 119 -5.47 8.77 -16.98
C PRO A 119 -6.53 9.65 -16.29
N TYR A 120 -6.38 9.87 -14.98
CA TYR A 120 -7.10 10.91 -14.24
C TYR A 120 -6.68 12.31 -14.73
N ASP A 121 -5.41 12.67 -14.57
CA ASP A 121 -4.77 13.85 -15.19
C ASP A 121 -3.66 13.39 -16.15
N PRO A 122 -3.75 13.69 -17.46
CA PRO A 122 -2.72 13.31 -18.43
C PRO A 122 -1.37 14.01 -18.24
N ASN A 123 -1.26 15.00 -17.35
CA ASN A 123 0.00 15.69 -17.04
C ASN A 123 0.74 15.06 -15.85
N GLN A 124 0.15 14.07 -15.18
CA GLN A 124 0.79 13.36 -14.07
C GLN A 124 1.32 12.01 -14.51
N ILE A 125 2.32 11.53 -13.76
CA ILE A 125 3.13 10.37 -14.13
C ILE A 125 3.01 9.19 -13.17
N GLY A 126 2.30 9.36 -12.05
CA GLY A 126 2.02 8.33 -11.07
C GLY A 126 0.83 7.44 -11.44
N GLY A 127 0.60 6.45 -10.59
CA GLY A 127 -0.49 5.49 -10.73
C GLY A 127 -0.13 4.13 -10.15
N THR A 128 -0.69 3.07 -10.73
CA THR A 128 -0.54 1.70 -10.23
C THR A 128 -0.33 0.69 -11.34
N THR A 129 0.41 -0.38 -11.02
CA THR A 129 0.56 -1.56 -11.89
C THR A 129 0.08 -2.83 -11.22
N GLY A 130 -0.42 -3.76 -12.03
CA GLY A 130 -0.75 -5.13 -11.68
C GLY A 130 0.38 -6.09 -12.07
N ILE A 131 0.73 -7.03 -11.19
CA ILE A 131 1.70 -8.11 -11.46
C ILE A 131 1.08 -9.46 -11.10
N VAL A 132 0.94 -10.35 -12.08
CA VAL A 132 0.44 -11.71 -11.84
C VAL A 132 1.61 -12.64 -11.56
N VAL A 133 1.66 -13.22 -10.37
CA VAL A 133 2.72 -14.12 -9.91
C VAL A 133 2.21 -15.56 -9.85
N ASN A 134 2.97 -16.51 -10.38
CA ASN A 134 2.69 -17.93 -10.23
C ASN A 134 3.06 -18.41 -8.82
N ASN A 135 2.12 -18.99 -8.07
CA ASN A 135 2.35 -19.35 -6.66
C ASN A 135 3.36 -20.48 -6.48
N ARG A 136 3.56 -21.33 -7.50
CA ARG A 136 4.50 -22.45 -7.45
C ARG A 136 5.91 -22.03 -7.87
N THR A 137 6.04 -21.33 -8.99
CA THR A 137 7.36 -20.93 -9.52
C THR A 137 7.87 -19.62 -8.92
N ARG A 138 6.98 -18.79 -8.36
CA ARG A 138 7.23 -17.43 -7.86
C ARG A 138 7.72 -16.47 -8.95
N GLU A 139 7.31 -16.71 -10.18
CA GLU A 139 7.66 -15.88 -11.33
C GLU A 139 6.48 -14.99 -11.70
N ALA A 140 6.76 -13.75 -12.10
CA ALA A 140 5.78 -12.93 -12.80
C ALA A 140 5.47 -13.59 -14.16
N VAL A 141 4.18 -13.71 -14.46
CA VAL A 141 3.68 -14.35 -15.69
C VAL A 141 2.80 -13.41 -16.52
N ASP A 142 2.51 -12.22 -15.99
CA ASP A 142 1.72 -11.16 -16.61
C ASP A 142 1.95 -9.88 -15.81
N ASP A 143 1.87 -8.73 -16.47
CA ASP A 143 1.88 -7.41 -15.84
C ASP A 143 1.18 -6.37 -16.73
N PHE A 144 0.63 -5.34 -16.11
CA PHE A 144 -0.18 -4.32 -16.80
C PHE A 144 -0.36 -3.08 -15.92
N VAL A 145 -0.72 -1.96 -16.52
CA VAL A 145 -1.16 -0.76 -15.78
C VAL A 145 -2.57 -0.99 -15.24
N THR A 146 -2.82 -0.64 -13.98
CA THR A 146 -4.14 -0.74 -13.35
C THR A 146 -4.84 0.60 -13.20
N SER A 147 -4.08 1.68 -13.00
CA SER A 147 -4.57 3.07 -13.05
C SER A 147 -3.41 4.03 -13.34
N SER A 148 -3.71 5.21 -13.88
CA SER A 148 -2.71 6.22 -14.26
C SER A 148 -3.22 7.65 -14.11
N GLY A 149 -2.31 8.62 -14.23
CA GLY A 149 -2.62 10.05 -14.15
C GLY A 149 -2.86 10.56 -12.73
N GLN A 150 -2.35 9.83 -11.74
CA GLN A 150 -2.27 10.22 -10.34
C GLN A 150 -0.85 10.72 -10.04
N THR A 151 -0.61 11.24 -8.86
CA THR A 151 0.71 11.75 -8.44
C THR A 151 1.04 11.34 -7.02
N THR A 152 2.30 11.06 -6.75
CA THR A 152 2.81 10.70 -5.41
C THR A 152 1.97 9.60 -4.75
N ASN A 153 1.72 8.51 -5.49
CA ASN A 153 1.01 7.36 -4.95
C ASN A 153 1.89 6.65 -3.91
N CYS A 154 1.68 6.93 -2.63
CA CYS A 154 2.48 6.38 -1.54
C CYS A 154 2.01 4.96 -1.17
N ALA A 155 1.30 4.81 -0.06
CA ALA A 155 0.68 3.56 0.36
C ALA A 155 -0.81 3.48 0.00
N GLY A 156 -1.60 2.86 0.87
CA GLY A 156 -2.99 2.57 0.57
C GLY A 156 -3.57 1.44 1.43
N GLY A 157 -4.67 0.86 0.95
CA GLY A 157 -5.32 -0.26 1.63
C GLY A 157 -6.10 -1.18 0.71
N ALA A 158 -6.04 -2.48 1.01
CA ALA A 158 -6.88 -3.46 0.34
C ALA A 158 -8.31 -3.39 0.87
N THR A 159 -9.29 -3.33 -0.03
CA THR A 159 -10.69 -3.36 0.38
C THR A 159 -11.16 -4.79 0.67
N PRO A 160 -12.12 -4.98 1.59
CA PRO A 160 -12.73 -6.28 1.84
C PRO A 160 -13.42 -6.92 0.61
N TRP A 161 -13.80 -6.12 -0.39
CA TRP A 161 -14.42 -6.59 -1.64
C TRP A 161 -13.41 -6.84 -2.79
N GLY A 162 -12.12 -6.69 -2.53
CA GLY A 162 -11.06 -7.13 -3.44
C GLY A 162 -10.62 -6.10 -4.47
N THR A 163 -10.63 -4.83 -4.10
CA THR A 163 -10.03 -3.70 -4.82
C THR A 163 -8.90 -3.08 -4.00
N TRP A 164 -8.12 -2.18 -4.60
CA TRP A 164 -7.03 -1.47 -3.95
C TRP A 164 -7.36 0.02 -3.84
N LEU A 165 -7.21 0.60 -2.66
CA LEU A 165 -7.28 2.04 -2.46
C LEU A 165 -5.85 2.58 -2.51
N THR A 166 -5.51 3.32 -3.56
CA THR A 166 -4.23 4.03 -3.68
C THR A 166 -4.39 5.46 -3.17
N CYS A 167 -3.38 5.96 -2.47
CA CYS A 167 -3.40 7.25 -1.79
C CYS A 167 -2.38 8.20 -2.41
N GLU A 168 -2.82 9.40 -2.84
CA GLU A 168 -1.91 10.47 -3.23
C GLU A 168 -1.41 11.21 -1.98
N GLU A 169 -0.10 11.12 -1.69
CA GLU A 169 0.57 11.78 -0.57
C GLU A 169 0.99 13.20 -0.96
N THR A 170 0.01 14.04 -1.33
CA THR A 170 0.28 15.41 -1.75
C THR A 170 -0.83 16.38 -1.38
N LYS A 171 -0.50 17.67 -1.42
CA LYS A 171 -1.43 18.79 -1.27
C LYS A 171 -1.48 19.68 -2.51
N GLU A 172 -0.98 19.21 -3.66
CA GLU A 172 -1.07 19.93 -4.93
C GLU A 172 -2.53 20.16 -5.38
N PRO A 173 -2.88 21.31 -5.98
CA PRO A 173 -4.23 21.57 -6.48
C PRO A 173 -4.75 20.43 -7.37
N GLU A 174 -6.04 20.09 -7.26
CA GLU A 174 -6.70 18.98 -7.97
C GLU A 174 -6.19 17.55 -7.67
N HIS A 175 -5.21 17.40 -6.77
CA HIS A 175 -4.66 16.14 -6.27
C HIS A 175 -4.75 16.02 -4.73
N GLY A 176 -4.26 14.92 -4.17
CA GLY A 176 -4.30 14.60 -2.74
C GLY A 176 -5.55 13.82 -2.37
N PHE A 177 -5.98 12.91 -3.25
CA PHE A 177 -7.18 12.09 -3.05
C PHE A 177 -6.83 10.60 -2.93
N VAL A 178 -7.81 9.84 -2.47
CA VAL A 178 -7.80 8.37 -2.56
C VAL A 178 -8.52 7.93 -3.84
N PHE A 179 -8.01 6.92 -4.52
CA PHE A 179 -8.62 6.30 -5.70
C PHE A 179 -8.85 4.81 -5.48
N GLU A 180 -9.98 4.28 -5.96
CA GLU A 180 -10.26 2.84 -5.93
C GLU A 180 -9.90 2.17 -7.25
N VAL A 181 -8.92 1.29 -7.21
CA VAL A 181 -8.42 0.52 -8.34
C VAL A 181 -9.06 -0.87 -8.35
N ASP A 182 -9.81 -1.20 -9.40
CA ASP A 182 -10.29 -2.56 -9.65
C ASP A 182 -9.32 -3.31 -10.58
N PRO A 183 -8.45 -4.18 -10.05
CA PRO A 183 -7.43 -4.82 -10.86
C PRO A 183 -8.00 -5.92 -11.78
N ARG A 184 -9.30 -6.23 -11.70
CA ARG A 184 -10.00 -7.15 -12.61
C ARG A 184 -10.53 -6.43 -13.86
N ASN A 185 -10.60 -5.10 -13.82
CA ASN A 185 -11.01 -4.25 -14.93
C ASN A 185 -10.07 -3.03 -14.99
N PRO A 186 -8.80 -3.25 -15.38
CA PRO A 186 -7.76 -2.23 -15.31
C PRO A 186 -8.12 -1.01 -16.15
N GLU A 187 -7.72 0.17 -15.68
CA GLU A 187 -7.89 1.47 -16.34
C GLU A 187 -9.36 1.87 -16.62
N ASN A 188 -10.29 1.30 -15.84
CA ASN A 188 -11.70 1.67 -15.92
C ASN A 188 -12.00 3.05 -15.31
N GLU A 189 -13.24 3.53 -15.50
CA GLU A 189 -13.68 4.81 -14.95
C GLU A 189 -13.57 4.91 -13.43
N LEU A 190 -13.79 3.81 -12.69
CA LEU A 190 -13.63 3.78 -11.23
C LEU A 190 -12.18 4.10 -10.84
N SER A 191 -11.21 3.48 -11.52
CA SER A 191 -9.78 3.54 -11.17
C SER A 191 -9.16 4.92 -11.38
N ARG A 192 -9.76 5.76 -12.23
CA ARG A 192 -9.33 7.15 -12.46
C ARG A 192 -10.19 8.19 -11.73
N THR A 193 -11.22 7.79 -10.99
CA THR A 193 -12.14 8.72 -10.32
C THR A 193 -11.72 8.89 -8.85
N PRO A 194 -11.41 10.12 -8.41
CA PRO A 194 -11.06 10.37 -7.00
C PRO A 194 -12.28 10.19 -6.09
N ILE A 195 -12.08 9.57 -4.93
CA ILE A 195 -13.09 9.45 -3.87
C ILE A 195 -13.02 10.72 -3.02
N ARG A 196 -13.66 11.79 -3.49
CA ARG A 196 -13.58 13.11 -2.85
C ARG A 196 -14.17 13.11 -1.44
N GLU A 197 -15.09 12.19 -1.14
CA GLU A 197 -15.70 12.03 0.17
C GLU A 197 -14.73 11.49 1.24
N MET A 198 -13.57 10.93 0.84
CA MET A 198 -12.48 10.58 1.77
C MET A 198 -11.61 11.79 2.15
N GLY A 199 -11.94 12.98 1.63
CA GLY A 199 -11.22 14.22 1.91
C GLY A 199 -9.96 14.38 1.07
N ARG A 200 -9.36 15.57 1.17
CA ARG A 200 -8.17 15.97 0.41
C ARG A 200 -7.05 16.40 1.35
N PHE A 201 -5.99 15.61 1.45
CA PHE A 201 -4.77 15.87 2.23
C PHE A 201 -3.65 14.93 1.78
N SER A 202 -2.48 14.99 2.42
CA SER A 202 -1.34 14.10 2.13
C SER A 202 -1.66 12.67 2.61
N HIS A 203 -2.41 11.89 1.84
CA HIS A 203 -2.85 10.56 2.27
C HIS A 203 -1.69 9.57 2.20
N GLU A 204 -1.38 8.95 3.32
CA GLU A 204 -0.35 7.91 3.40
C GLU A 204 -0.98 6.53 3.13
N ALA A 205 -1.83 6.07 4.04
CA ALA A 205 -2.42 4.73 3.98
C ALA A 205 -3.88 4.74 4.42
N VAL A 206 -4.56 3.65 4.07
CA VAL A 206 -5.96 3.40 4.42
C VAL A 206 -6.13 2.00 4.97
N ASP A 207 -6.94 1.84 6.01
CA ASP A 207 -7.42 0.54 6.47
C ASP A 207 -8.94 0.54 6.59
N ILE A 208 -9.58 -0.58 6.29
CA ILE A 208 -11.03 -0.71 6.31
C ILE A 208 -11.42 -1.78 7.31
N ASP A 209 -12.24 -1.41 8.30
CA ASP A 209 -12.91 -2.37 9.16
C ASP A 209 -13.98 -3.13 8.35
N PRO A 210 -13.80 -4.44 8.10
CA PRO A 210 -14.71 -5.21 7.25
C PRO A 210 -16.11 -5.39 7.86
N ASP A 211 -16.26 -5.25 9.18
CA ASP A 211 -17.55 -5.43 9.85
C ASP A 211 -18.42 -4.17 9.77
N THR A 212 -17.79 -2.99 9.71
CA THR A 212 -18.49 -1.70 9.80
C THR A 212 -18.42 -0.87 8.52
N GLY A 213 -17.45 -1.14 7.64
CA GLY A 213 -17.14 -0.33 6.47
C GLY A 213 -16.43 0.99 6.78
N ILE A 214 -15.94 1.14 8.02
CA ILE A 214 -15.20 2.34 8.45
C ILE A 214 -13.80 2.33 7.81
N CYS A 215 -13.45 3.40 7.11
CA CYS A 215 -12.09 3.66 6.62
C CYS A 215 -11.32 4.55 7.61
N TYR A 216 -10.14 4.09 8.02
CA TYR A 216 -9.16 4.84 8.79
C TYR A 216 -8.05 5.32 7.85
N LEU A 217 -7.88 6.64 7.75
CA LEU A 217 -6.89 7.28 6.88
C LEU A 217 -5.77 7.91 7.71
N THR A 218 -4.54 7.83 7.23
CA THR A 218 -3.38 8.52 7.81
C THR A 218 -2.94 9.67 6.93
N GLU A 219 -2.47 10.75 7.55
CA GLU A 219 -1.88 11.90 6.88
C GLU A 219 -0.38 11.93 7.18
N ASP A 220 0.47 11.91 6.15
CA ASP A 220 1.92 12.17 6.30
C ASP A 220 2.23 13.63 5.99
N ASP A 221 1.71 14.51 6.84
CA ASP A 221 2.14 15.89 6.91
C ASP A 221 2.18 16.33 8.39
N PRO A 222 3.35 16.72 8.92
CA PRO A 222 3.48 17.13 10.32
C PRO A 222 2.72 18.42 10.65
N THR A 223 2.29 19.19 9.64
CA THR A 223 1.46 20.39 9.78
C THR A 223 -0.04 20.07 9.89
N GLY A 224 -0.43 18.82 9.58
CA GLY A 224 -1.81 18.35 9.55
C GLY A 224 -2.64 18.94 8.41
N VAL A 225 -3.94 18.67 8.42
CA VAL A 225 -4.87 19.13 7.38
C VAL A 225 -4.88 20.66 7.30
N SER A 226 -4.16 21.20 6.33
CA SER A 226 -4.15 22.62 5.99
C SER A 226 -5.39 22.93 5.16
N ASN A 227 -6.21 23.88 5.61
CA ASN A 227 -7.41 24.36 4.89
C ASN A 227 -7.08 24.58 3.40
N SER A 228 -7.75 23.82 2.52
CA SER A 228 -7.55 23.85 1.06
C SER A 228 -7.92 25.18 0.39
N GLY A 229 -8.53 26.12 1.13
CA GLY A 229 -8.96 27.42 0.60
C GLY A 229 -10.11 27.33 -0.42
N ASP A 230 -10.53 26.13 -0.80
CA ASP A 230 -11.67 25.88 -1.70
C ASP A 230 -12.97 25.77 -0.87
N PRO A 231 -13.89 26.74 -0.99
CA PRO A 231 -15.14 26.74 -0.23
C PRO A 231 -16.16 25.69 -0.72
N THR A 232 -15.88 24.97 -1.82
CA THR A 232 -16.75 23.91 -2.36
C THR A 232 -16.40 22.52 -1.83
N LEU A 233 -15.19 22.36 -1.28
CA LEU A 233 -14.82 21.17 -0.55
C LEU A 233 -15.38 21.28 0.87
N PRO A 234 -15.93 20.19 1.45
CA PRO A 234 -16.31 20.22 2.87
C PRO A 234 -15.12 20.69 3.69
N GLU A 235 -15.33 21.59 4.67
CA GLU A 235 -14.29 22.01 5.61
C GLU A 235 -13.54 20.76 6.05
N SER A 236 -12.27 20.68 5.67
CA SER A 236 -11.46 19.47 5.78
C SER A 236 -11.15 19.20 7.25
N GLY A 237 -12.14 18.75 8.00
CA GLY A 237 -11.93 17.97 9.20
C GLY A 237 -11.40 16.63 8.74
N ALA A 238 -10.21 16.27 9.22
CA ALA A 238 -9.67 14.92 9.06
C ALA A 238 -10.79 13.91 9.35
N SER A 239 -11.30 13.30 8.28
CA SER A 239 -12.41 12.37 8.37
C SER A 239 -11.80 11.01 8.59
N PHE A 240 -11.44 10.70 9.83
CA PHE A 240 -10.94 9.38 10.24
C PHE A 240 -12.00 8.25 10.15
N LEU A 241 -13.12 8.53 9.50
CA LEU A 241 -14.31 7.70 9.51
C LEU A 241 -15.13 7.95 8.24
N TYR A 242 -14.68 7.39 7.13
CA TYR A 242 -15.55 7.24 5.96
C TYR A 242 -16.34 5.94 6.10
N ARG A 243 -17.64 5.94 5.80
CA ARG A 243 -18.48 4.74 5.81
C ARG A 243 -19.03 4.52 4.41
N LEU A 244 -18.70 3.37 3.83
CA LEU A 244 -19.23 2.88 2.56
C LEU A 244 -20.61 2.25 2.72
#